data_AF-A0ABD0RIV7-F1
#
_entry.id   AF-A0ABD0RIV7-F1
#
_cell.length_a   1.000
_cell.length_b   1.000
_cell.length_c   1.000
_cell.angle_alpha   90.00
_cell.angle_beta   90.00
_cell.angle_gamma   90.00
#
_symmetry.space_group_name_H-M   'P 1'
#
loop_
_entity.id
_entity.type
_entity.pdbx_description
1 polymer ?
#
loop_
_entity_poly.entity_id
_entity_poly.type
_entity_poly.pdbx_seq_one_letter_code
_entity_poly.pdbx_strand_id
1 'polypeptide(L)' 'SIFNMIPVEDQKNLPEDEDTPEKRADKIWNFFGKKDDDKIGEGEFIQGVMENKDILRLIQFDEPKKIQEKLKEKKH' A
#
# COMPACT_ATOMS: atom_id res chain seq x y z
N SER A 1 7.76 0.09 -10.82
CA SER A 1 6.64 0.36 -9.89
C SER A 1 7.01 -0.19 -8.52
N ILE A 2 6.35 0.27 -7.44
CA ILE A 2 6.50 -0.30 -6.08
C ILE A 2 6.23 -1.81 -6.10
N PHE A 3 5.28 -2.24 -6.95
CA PHE A 3 4.96 -3.65 -7.16
C PHE A 3 6.17 -4.52 -7.56
N ASN A 4 7.03 -4.04 -8.47
CA ASN A 4 8.19 -4.80 -8.94
C ASN A 4 9.27 -5.01 -7.86
N MET A 5 9.11 -4.37 -6.71
CA MET A 5 10.00 -4.50 -5.55
C MET A 5 9.52 -5.59 -4.58
N ILE A 6 8.32 -6.16 -4.79
CA ILE A 6 7.84 -7.35 -4.08
C ILE A 6 8.58 -8.58 -4.63
N PRO A 7 9.12 -9.48 -3.79
CA PRO A 7 9.76 -10.71 -4.25
C PRO A 7 8.82 -11.52 -5.16
N VAL A 8 9.36 -12.13 -6.21
CA VAL A 8 8.55 -12.83 -7.24
C VAL A 8 7.76 -13.99 -6.64
N GLU A 9 8.32 -14.64 -5.63
CA GLU A 9 7.66 -15.69 -4.84
C GLU A 9 6.43 -15.17 -4.07
N ASP A 10 6.49 -13.93 -3.60
CA ASP A 10 5.42 -13.29 -2.82
C ASP A 10 4.36 -12.68 -3.73
N GLN A 11 4.72 -12.28 -4.96
CA GLN A 11 3.77 -11.75 -5.95
C GLN A 11 2.63 -12.74 -6.26
N LYS A 12 2.91 -14.04 -6.25
CA LYS A 12 1.91 -15.11 -6.50
C LYS A 12 0.90 -15.28 -5.37
N ASN A 13 1.22 -14.76 -4.18
CA ASN A 13 0.38 -14.85 -2.99
C ASN A 13 -0.41 -13.56 -2.73
N LEU A 14 -0.30 -12.57 -3.64
CA LEU A 14 -1.06 -11.33 -3.54
C LEU A 14 -2.54 -11.58 -3.88
N PRO A 15 -3.45 -10.79 -3.28
CA PRO A 15 -4.84 -10.73 -3.72
C PRO A 15 -4.94 -10.42 -5.22
N GLU A 16 -5.97 -10.96 -5.89
CA GLU A 16 -6.20 -10.74 -7.32
C GLU A 16 -6.34 -9.26 -7.67
N ASP A 17 -6.83 -8.44 -6.75
CA ASP A 17 -6.96 -6.98 -6.92
C ASP A 17 -5.69 -6.19 -6.54
N GLU A 18 -4.57 -6.88 -6.31
CA GLU A 18 -3.29 -6.29 -5.90
C GLU A 18 -2.07 -6.93 -6.59
N ASP A 19 -2.29 -7.90 -7.48
CA ASP A 19 -1.26 -8.73 -8.14
C ASP A 19 -0.60 -8.05 -9.35
N THR A 20 -0.93 -6.79 -9.61
CA THR A 20 -0.35 -5.97 -10.68
C THR A 20 -0.18 -4.53 -10.20
N PRO A 21 0.77 -3.77 -10.78
CA PRO A 21 0.92 -2.35 -10.49
C PRO A 21 -0.37 -1.55 -10.69
N GLU A 22 -1.10 -1.83 -11.77
CA GLU A 22 -2.31 -1.14 -12.19
C GLU A 22 -3.43 -1.35 -11.16
N LYS A 23 -3.74 -2.61 -10.82
CA LYS A 23 -4.79 -2.91 -9.84
C LYS A 23 -4.49 -2.32 -8.46
N ARG A 24 -3.22 -2.28 -8.04
CA ARG A 24 -2.83 -1.61 -6.78
C ARG A 24 -3.06 -0.12 -6.83
N ALA A 25 -2.71 0.54 -7.94
CA ALA A 25 -2.93 1.97 -8.11
C ALA A 25 -4.44 2.28 -8.07
N ASP A 26 -5.24 1.50 -8.79
CA ASP A 26 -6.70 1.62 -8.80
C ASP A 26 -7.29 1.40 -7.41
N LYS A 27 -6.81 0.41 -6.67
CA LYS A 27 -7.26 0.13 -5.29
C LYS A 27 -6.94 1.28 -4.34
N ILE A 28 -5.73 1.85 -4.43
CA ILE A 28 -5.36 3.05 -3.65
C ILE A 28 -6.30 4.21 -4.00
N TRP A 29 -6.51 4.47 -5.29
CA TRP A 29 -7.38 5.56 -5.76
C TRP A 29 -8.82 5.42 -5.26
N ASN A 30 -9.36 4.20 -5.33
CA ASN A 30 -10.67 3.84 -4.81
C ASN A 30 -10.77 4.01 -3.30
N PHE A 31 -9.71 3.73 -2.53
CA PHE A 31 -9.71 3.99 -1.09
C PHE A 31 -9.83 5.47 -0.74
N PHE A 32 -9.31 6.37 -1.58
CA PHE A 32 -9.52 7.81 -1.44
C PHE A 32 -10.87 8.29 -2.02
N GLY A 33 -11.68 7.39 -2.60
CA GLY A 33 -13.00 7.72 -3.16
C GLY A 33 -12.94 8.70 -4.32
N LYS A 34 -11.85 8.70 -5.07
CA LYS A 34 -11.59 9.65 -6.16
C LYS A 34 -12.10 9.16 -7.50
N LYS A 35 -12.51 10.09 -8.36
CA LYS A 35 -12.74 9.87 -9.79
C LYS A 35 -11.46 10.09 -10.58
N ASP A 36 -11.43 9.68 -11.84
CA ASP A 36 -10.22 9.63 -12.68
C ASP A 36 -9.42 10.95 -12.71
N ASP A 37 -10.10 12.10 -12.71
CA ASP A 37 -9.48 13.43 -12.81
C ASP A 37 -9.36 14.18 -11.46
N ASP A 38 -9.78 13.55 -10.36
CA ASP A 38 -9.70 14.18 -9.04
C ASP A 38 -8.23 14.29 -8.57
N LYS A 39 -8.01 15.08 -7.53
CA LYS A 39 -6.69 15.24 -6.90
C LYS A 39 -6.79 14.87 -5.42
N ILE A 40 -5.72 14.26 -4.92
CA ILE A 40 -5.53 14.01 -3.49
C ILE A 40 -4.65 15.13 -2.94
N GLY A 41 -5.18 15.90 -2.00
CA GLY A 41 -4.39 16.90 -1.28
C GLY A 41 -3.48 16.25 -0.24
N GLU A 42 -2.41 16.92 0.17
CA GLU A 42 -1.46 16.39 1.16
C GLU A 42 -2.15 16.00 2.49
N GLY A 43 -3.02 16.85 3.02
CA GLY A 43 -3.76 16.56 4.26
C GLY A 43 -4.69 15.35 4.13
N GLU A 44 -5.34 15.20 2.98
CA GLU A 44 -6.19 14.05 2.68
C GLU A 44 -5.35 12.77 2.56
N PHE A 45 -4.20 12.84 1.90
CA PHE A 45 -3.26 11.73 1.80
C PHE A 45 -2.80 11.26 3.19
N ILE A 46 -2.32 12.19 4.02
CA ILE A 46 -1.85 11.89 5.38
C ILE A 46 -2.98 11.25 6.18
N GLN A 47 -4.18 11.83 6.16
CA GLN A 47 -5.33 11.28 6.88
C GLN A 47 -5.68 9.87 6.39
N GLY A 48 -5.80 9.67 5.07
CA GLY A 48 -6.14 8.36 4.50
C GLY A 48 -5.12 7.28 4.85
N VAL A 49 -3.82 7.60 4.80
CA VAL A 49 -2.76 6.66 5.18
C VAL A 49 -2.78 6.34 6.68
N MET A 50 -3.10 7.33 7.53
CA MET A 50 -3.18 7.15 8.98
C MET A 50 -4.41 6.34 9.41
N GLU A 51 -5.54 6.51 8.71
CA GLU A 51 -6.83 5.89 9.05
C GLU A 51 -7.02 4.52 8.39
N ASN A 52 -6.38 4.28 7.23
CA ASN A 52 -6.51 3.03 6.48
C ASN A 52 -5.15 2.30 6.33
N LYS A 53 -4.99 1.22 7.11
CA LYS A 53 -3.78 0.38 7.10
C LYS A 53 -3.53 -0.31 5.76
N ASP A 54 -4.57 -0.52 4.95
CA ASP A 54 -4.42 -1.14 3.64
C ASP A 54 -3.79 -0.15 2.65
N ILE A 55 -4.16 1.13 2.70
CA ILE A 55 -3.48 2.19 1.93
C ILE A 55 -2.00 2.20 2.30
N LEU A 56 -1.69 2.25 3.60
CA LEU A 56 -0.31 2.23 4.09
C LEU A 56 0.44 1.00 3.56
N ARG A 57 -0.10 -0.21 3.70
CA ARG A 57 0.52 -1.44 3.17
C ARG A 57 0.72 -1.39 1.66
N LEU A 58 -0.21 -0.79 0.92
CA LEU A 58 -0.15 -0.72 -0.54
C LEU A 58 0.94 0.23 -1.04
N ILE A 59 1.16 1.35 -0.34
CA ILE A 59 2.18 2.36 -0.66
C ILE A 59 3.54 2.10 -0.02
N GLN A 60 3.59 1.36 1.10
CA GLN A 60 4.79 1.19 1.89
C GLN A 60 5.79 0.29 1.16
N PHE A 61 7.01 0.81 1.04
CA PHE A 61 8.13 0.22 0.32
C PHE A 61 9.06 -0.63 1.22
N ASP A 62 8.91 -0.60 2.55
CA ASP A 62 9.82 -1.34 3.42
C ASP A 62 9.65 -2.86 3.24
N GLU A 63 10.78 -3.57 3.05
CA GLU A 63 10.84 -5.02 2.97
C GLU A 63 9.98 -5.66 4.09
N PRO A 64 9.17 -6.70 3.78
CA PRO A 64 8.33 -7.38 4.77
C PRO A 64 9.08 -7.72 6.06
N LYS A 65 10.37 -8.06 5.96
CA LYS A 65 11.26 -8.34 7.10
C LYS A 65 11.45 -7.13 8.03
N LYS A 66 11.76 -5.95 7.49
CA LYS A 66 12.00 -4.73 8.30
C LYS A 66 10.73 -4.25 8.98
N ILE A 67 9.56 -4.42 8.36
CA ILE A 67 8.27 -4.09 9.00
C ILE A 67 7.98 -5.07 10.13
N GLN A 68 8.17 -6.38 9.91
CA GLN A 68 7.98 -7.39 10.97
C GLN A 68 8.94 -7.18 12.15
N GLU A 69 10.20 -6.83 11.90
CA GLU A 69 11.19 -6.51 12.93
C GLU A 69 10.80 -5.23 13.70
N LYS A 70 10.48 -4.13 13.01
CA LYS A 70 10.02 -2.87 13.63
C LYS A 70 8.73 -3.06 14.48
N LEU A 71 7.83 -3.95 14.06
CA LEU A 71 6.62 -4.28 14.81
C LEU A 71 6.89 -5.14 16.04
N LYS A 72 7.94 -5.98 16.02
CA LYS A 72 8.40 -6.75 17.18
C LYS A 72 9.13 -5.87 18.19
N GLU A 73 9.95 -4.93 17.73
CA GLU A 73 10.67 -3.97 18.59
C GLU A 73 9.71 -3.06 19.37
N LYS A 74 8.60 -2.61 18.76
CA LYS A 74 7.60 -1.76 19.44
C LYS A 74 6.73 -2.48 20.48
N LYS A 75 6.83 -3.81 20.58
CA LYS A 75 6.10 -4.63 21.56
C LYS A 75 6.90 -4.94 22.83
N HIS A 76 8.14 -4.43 22.94
CA HIS A 76 8.98 -4.53 24.12
C HIS A 76 9.24 -3.16 24.75
#